data_AF-A0A1Q5JZ93-F1
#
_entry.id   AF-A0A1Q5JZ93-F1
#
_cell.length_a   1.000
_cell.length_b   1.000
_cell.length_c   1.000
_cell.angle_alpha   90.00
_cell.angle_beta   90.00
_cell.angle_gamma   90.00
#
_symmetry.space_group_name_H-M   'P 1'
#
loop_
_entity.id
_entity.type
_entity.pdbx_description
1 polymer ?
#
loop_
_entity_poly.entity_id
_entity_poly.type
_entity_poly.pdbx_seq_one_letter_code
_entity_poly.pdbx_strand_id
1 'polypeptide(L)'
;MKRRTNASTDLTEAEVQEAERALGITFPAAYRAHLLRPAPGRRRPRALRRGPDGWGWEGDGATNHALLATPFPHPASYLAEDEALAAREPRREDYPDPGSFQDAWRAWDDACEEPEERKTAGAVYLQDDNPFTTLYVVTGPYRDTMWLDRRAISDDIVPIAHPDGRFLTFAEWYDWPTDPASWAAFASAVS
;
A
#
# COMPACT_ATOMS: atom_id res chain seq x y z
N MET A 1 30.13 10.95 -25.43
CA MET A 1 29.00 10.34 -24.69
C MET A 1 28.80 11.13 -23.40
N LYS A 2 27.67 11.83 -23.25
CA LYS A 2 27.42 12.77 -22.15
C LYS A 2 27.23 12.02 -20.84
N ARG A 3 27.88 12.51 -19.76
CA ARG A 3 27.76 11.99 -18.39
C ARG A 3 26.29 12.07 -17.96
N ARG A 4 25.72 10.97 -17.47
CA ARG A 4 24.45 10.96 -16.74
C ARG A 4 24.69 11.75 -15.46
N THR A 5 24.11 12.94 -15.33
CA THR A 5 24.01 13.63 -14.06
C THR A 5 23.16 12.77 -13.13
N ASN A 6 23.78 12.23 -12.08
CA ASN A 6 23.06 11.70 -10.93
C ASN A 6 22.21 12.85 -10.37
N ALA A 7 20.91 12.84 -10.64
CA ALA A 7 19.97 13.66 -9.91
C ALA A 7 20.00 13.19 -8.45
N SER A 8 20.18 14.13 -7.53
CA SER A 8 20.01 13.90 -6.10
C SER A 8 18.69 13.14 -5.88
N THR A 9 18.72 12.02 -5.17
CA THR A 9 17.52 11.28 -4.73
C THR A 9 16.77 12.01 -3.62
N ASP A 10 17.37 13.07 -3.09
CA ASP A 10 16.92 13.80 -1.92
C ASP A 10 16.03 14.93 -2.40
N LEU A 11 14.80 14.98 -1.88
CA LEU A 11 13.88 16.08 -2.15
C LEU A 11 14.22 17.28 -1.28
N THR A 12 14.01 18.47 -1.82
CA THR A 12 14.06 19.70 -1.05
C THR A 12 12.80 19.85 -0.19
N GLU A 13 12.87 20.67 0.86
CA GLU A 13 11.73 21.01 1.70
C GLU A 13 10.54 21.58 0.89
N ALA A 14 10.84 22.38 -0.14
CA ALA A 14 9.83 22.95 -1.02
C ALA A 14 9.14 21.88 -1.89
N GLU A 15 9.89 20.91 -2.39
CA GLU A 15 9.36 19.78 -3.16
C GLU A 15 8.49 18.87 -2.29
N VAL A 16 8.91 18.58 -1.06
CA VAL A 16 8.09 17.81 -0.11
C VAL A 16 6.77 18.53 0.19
N GLN A 17 6.81 19.84 0.45
CA GLN A 17 5.58 20.63 0.67
C GLN A 17 4.70 20.72 -0.58
N GLU A 18 5.29 20.72 -1.78
CA GLU A 18 4.53 20.63 -3.03
C GLU A 18 3.85 19.27 -3.16
N ALA A 19 4.56 18.17 -2.87
CA ALA A 19 4.02 16.82 -2.91
C ALA A 19 2.87 16.63 -1.92
N GLU A 20 3.04 17.06 -0.67
CA GLU A 20 1.98 17.03 0.36
C GLU A 20 0.72 17.77 -0.09
N ARG A 21 0.87 18.97 -0.65
CA ARG A 21 -0.27 19.73 -1.19
C ARG A 21 -0.93 19.03 -2.38
N ALA A 22 -0.15 18.48 -3.29
CA ALA A 22 -0.67 17.79 -4.47
C ALA A 22 -1.41 16.48 -4.11
N LEU A 23 -0.92 15.77 -3.10
CA LEU A 23 -1.48 14.49 -2.64
C LEU A 23 -2.55 14.65 -1.56
N GLY A 24 -2.77 15.87 -1.06
CA GLY A 24 -3.79 16.16 -0.04
C GLY A 24 -3.48 15.56 1.34
N ILE A 25 -2.21 15.27 1.63
CA ILE A 25 -1.77 14.63 2.88
C ILE A 25 -0.58 15.36 3.47
N THR A 26 -0.30 15.11 4.76
CA THR A 26 0.98 15.46 5.38
C THR A 26 1.72 14.16 5.65
N PHE A 27 2.96 14.04 5.21
CA PHE A 27 3.76 12.83 5.43
C PHE A 27 4.10 12.66 6.90
N PRO A 28 4.17 11.42 7.42
CA PRO A 28 4.67 11.21 8.77
C PRO A 28 6.13 11.62 8.90
N ALA A 29 6.53 12.04 10.10
CA ALA A 29 7.80 12.74 10.33
C ALA A 29 9.02 11.89 9.94
N ALA A 30 8.98 10.58 10.21
CA ALA A 30 10.03 9.65 9.84
C ALA A 30 10.18 9.54 8.31
N TYR A 31 9.06 9.44 7.59
CA TYR A 31 9.07 9.40 6.13
C TYR A 31 9.54 10.73 5.52
N ARG A 32 9.08 11.86 6.06
CA ARG A 32 9.56 13.19 5.65
C ARG A 32 11.08 13.32 5.81
N ALA A 33 11.62 12.87 6.94
CA ALA A 33 13.05 12.88 7.20
C ALA A 33 13.82 12.02 6.19
N HIS A 34 13.27 10.86 5.81
CA HIS A 34 13.81 10.02 4.75
C HIS A 34 13.80 10.71 3.38
N LEU A 35 12.69 11.35 2.98
CA LEU A 35 12.60 12.07 1.70
C LEU A 35 13.65 13.17 1.57
N LEU A 36 13.93 13.89 2.66
CA LEU A 36 14.90 14.99 2.69
C LEU A 36 16.34 14.49 2.76
N ARG A 37 16.59 13.35 3.43
CA ARG A 37 17.93 12.79 3.65
C ARG A 37 17.86 11.25 3.69
N PRO A 38 17.79 10.58 2.54
CA PRO A 38 17.87 9.13 2.45
C PRO A 38 19.22 8.63 2.96
N ALA A 39 19.21 7.62 3.83
CA ALA A 39 20.42 6.99 4.32
C ALA A 39 20.83 5.81 3.41
N PRO A 40 22.07 5.79 2.89
CA PRO A 40 22.55 4.69 2.06
C PRO A 40 22.67 3.39 2.87
N GLY A 41 22.42 2.25 2.22
CA GLY A 41 22.56 0.91 2.83
C GLY A 41 21.36 0.46 3.66
N ARG A 42 20.30 1.26 3.75
CA ARG A 42 19.01 0.89 4.36
C ARG A 42 18.04 0.29 3.34
N ARG A 43 16.87 -0.17 3.81
CA ARG A 43 15.76 -0.54 2.93
C ARG A 43 15.47 0.57 1.93
N ARG A 44 15.01 0.19 0.73
CA ARG A 44 14.76 1.13 -0.37
C ARG A 44 13.27 1.16 -0.69
N PRO A 45 12.47 1.96 0.02
CA PRO A 45 11.11 2.24 -0.43
C PRO A 45 11.12 2.88 -1.82
N ARG A 46 10.04 2.71 -2.57
CA ARG A 46 9.81 3.37 -3.85
C ARG A 46 10.03 4.87 -3.70
N ALA A 47 10.77 5.45 -4.64
CA ALA A 47 11.13 6.86 -4.60
C ALA A 47 9.92 7.72 -4.96
N LEU A 48 9.59 8.70 -4.11
CA LEU A 48 8.62 9.74 -4.45
C LEU A 48 9.21 10.69 -5.50
N ARG A 49 8.53 10.89 -6.62
CA ARG A 49 8.99 11.77 -7.71
C ARG A 49 7.83 12.53 -8.35
N ARG A 50 8.18 13.66 -8.96
CA ARG A 50 7.29 14.41 -9.85
C ARG A 50 7.48 13.94 -11.29
N GLY A 51 6.42 13.37 -11.85
CA GLY A 51 6.33 12.95 -13.26
C GLY A 51 5.34 13.81 -14.06
N PRO A 52 5.03 13.40 -15.31
CA PRO A 52 4.05 14.08 -16.17
C PRO A 52 2.66 14.17 -15.54
N ASP A 53 2.27 13.14 -14.78
CA ASP A 53 0.94 13.02 -14.15
C ASP A 53 0.90 13.60 -12.72
N GLY A 54 1.98 14.28 -12.30
CA GLY A 54 2.11 14.85 -10.95
C GLY A 54 3.03 14.05 -10.04
N TRP A 55 2.79 14.13 -8.73
CA TRP A 55 3.58 13.43 -7.71
C TRP A 55 3.12 11.98 -7.55
N GLY A 56 4.06 11.04 -7.44
CA GLY A 56 3.78 9.63 -7.19
C GLY A 56 5.03 8.83 -6.86
N TRP A 57 4.84 7.56 -6.50
CA TRP A 57 5.94 6.65 -6.13
C TRP A 57 6.42 5.85 -7.34
N GLU A 58 7.75 5.71 -7.48
CA GLU A 58 8.35 5.07 -8.65
C GLU A 58 7.88 3.62 -8.81
N GLY A 59 7.26 3.34 -9.95
CA GLY A 59 6.75 2.01 -10.31
C GLY A 59 5.51 1.58 -9.53
N ASP A 60 4.88 2.49 -8.78
CA ASP A 60 3.59 2.26 -8.14
C ASP A 60 2.47 2.77 -9.04
N GLY A 61 1.61 1.85 -9.50
CA GLY A 61 0.37 2.16 -10.19
C GLY A 61 -0.87 1.72 -9.43
N ALA A 62 -0.72 1.24 -8.20
CA ALA A 62 -1.79 0.64 -7.42
C ALA A 62 -2.32 1.57 -6.31
N THR A 63 -1.53 2.56 -5.85
CA THR A 63 -2.02 3.53 -4.87
C THR A 63 -3.14 4.39 -5.48
N ASN A 64 -4.35 4.32 -4.92
CA ASN A 64 -5.42 5.24 -5.27
C ASN A 64 -5.21 6.60 -4.59
N HIS A 65 -4.66 7.57 -5.33
CA HIS A 65 -4.36 8.91 -4.83
C HIS A 65 -5.60 9.66 -4.33
N ALA A 66 -6.80 9.38 -4.86
CA ALA A 66 -8.03 10.04 -4.43
C ALA A 66 -8.46 9.64 -3.02
N LEU A 67 -7.99 8.48 -2.53
CA LEU A 67 -8.30 7.96 -1.20
C LEU A 67 -7.21 8.22 -0.16
N LEU A 68 -6.11 8.92 -0.50
CA LEU A 68 -4.99 9.15 0.43
C LEU A 68 -5.37 10.01 1.64
N ALA A 69 -6.32 10.93 1.49
CA ALA A 69 -6.82 11.75 2.60
C ALA A 69 -7.89 11.04 3.46
N THR A 70 -8.34 9.86 3.04
CA THR A 70 -9.29 9.03 3.80
C THR A 70 -8.52 8.19 4.83
N PRO A 71 -8.99 8.07 6.08
CA PRO A 71 -8.34 7.23 7.09
C PRO A 71 -8.22 5.78 6.65
N PHE A 72 -7.05 5.16 6.88
CA PHE A 72 -6.87 3.72 6.65
C PHE A 72 -7.80 2.91 7.56
N PRO A 73 -8.63 2.01 6.98
CA PRO A 73 -9.61 1.25 7.73
C PRO A 73 -8.95 0.17 8.57
N HIS A 74 -9.61 -0.23 9.65
CA HIS A 74 -9.23 -1.44 10.37
C HIS A 74 -9.76 -2.66 9.60
N PRO A 75 -9.03 -3.77 9.45
CA PRO A 75 -9.51 -4.93 8.69
C PRO A 75 -10.89 -5.46 9.12
N ALA A 76 -11.18 -5.43 10.42
CA ALA A 76 -12.50 -5.86 10.91
C ALA A 76 -13.68 -4.96 10.47
N SER A 77 -13.43 -3.76 9.95
CA SER A 77 -14.51 -2.82 9.57
C SER A 77 -15.21 -3.19 8.27
N TYR A 78 -14.57 -3.96 7.38
CA TYR A 78 -15.12 -4.33 6.08
C TYR A 78 -15.54 -5.81 5.98
N LEU A 79 -15.31 -6.63 7.03
CA LEU A 79 -15.67 -8.06 7.02
C LEU A 79 -17.14 -8.33 6.67
N ALA A 80 -18.07 -7.56 7.23
CA ALA A 80 -19.49 -7.74 6.96
C ALA A 80 -19.88 -7.35 5.52
N GLU A 81 -19.17 -6.37 4.93
CA GLU A 81 -19.37 -5.98 3.53
C GLU A 81 -18.79 -7.06 2.59
N ASP A 82 -17.60 -7.56 2.90
CA ASP A 82 -16.97 -8.67 2.17
C ASP A 82 -17.84 -9.93 2.18
N GLU A 83 -18.35 -10.33 3.35
CA GLU A 83 -19.27 -11.47 3.48
C GLU A 83 -20.54 -11.27 2.65
N ALA A 84 -21.07 -10.05 2.61
CA ALA A 84 -22.26 -9.72 1.83
C ALA A 84 -22.00 -9.74 0.31
N LEU A 85 -20.82 -9.28 -0.13
CA LEU A 85 -20.40 -9.36 -1.53
C LEU A 85 -20.15 -10.82 -1.95
N ALA A 86 -19.42 -11.59 -1.14
CA ALA A 86 -19.17 -13.00 -1.38
C ALA A 86 -20.47 -13.82 -1.45
N ALA A 87 -21.45 -13.54 -0.57
CA ALA A 87 -22.75 -14.21 -0.61
C ALA A 87 -23.55 -13.92 -1.90
N ARG A 88 -23.22 -12.83 -2.61
CA ARG A 88 -23.85 -12.42 -3.87
C ARG A 88 -23.06 -12.85 -5.10
N GLU A 89 -21.94 -13.55 -4.95
CA GLU A 89 -21.13 -14.03 -6.06
C GLU A 89 -21.99 -14.90 -7.00
N PRO A 90 -22.14 -14.53 -8.28
CA PRO A 90 -22.90 -15.31 -9.25
C PRO A 90 -22.33 -16.72 -9.40
N ARG A 91 -23.18 -17.74 -9.27
CA ARG A 91 -22.80 -19.13 -9.54
C ARG A 91 -23.31 -19.57 -10.89
N ARG A 92 -22.50 -20.34 -11.62
CA ARG A 92 -22.82 -20.73 -12.99
C ARG A 92 -24.14 -21.51 -13.10
N GLU A 93 -24.45 -22.33 -12.10
CA GLU A 93 -25.67 -23.14 -12.00
C GLU A 93 -26.97 -22.33 -11.85
N ASP A 94 -26.89 -21.07 -11.43
CA ASP A 94 -28.07 -20.22 -11.22
C ASP A 94 -28.57 -19.54 -12.50
N TYR A 95 -27.87 -19.72 -13.63
CA TYR A 95 -28.15 -19.02 -14.89
C TYR A 95 -28.51 -19.99 -16.02
N PRO A 96 -29.46 -19.61 -16.89
CA PRO A 96 -29.96 -20.47 -17.97
C PRO A 96 -28.95 -20.65 -19.10
N ASP A 97 -28.00 -19.71 -19.26
CA ASP A 97 -26.99 -19.74 -20.30
C ASP A 97 -25.68 -19.05 -19.87
N PRO A 98 -24.55 -19.36 -20.54
CA PRO A 98 -23.25 -18.78 -20.19
C PRO A 98 -23.15 -17.26 -20.34
N GLY A 99 -23.90 -16.65 -21.24
CA GLY A 99 -23.89 -15.20 -21.48
C GLY A 99 -24.50 -14.45 -20.31
N SER A 100 -25.68 -14.87 -19.87
CA SER A 100 -26.36 -14.32 -18.69
C SER A 100 -25.50 -14.44 -17.42
N PHE A 101 -24.82 -15.57 -17.23
CA PHE A 101 -23.84 -15.73 -16.14
C PHE A 101 -22.69 -14.72 -16.24
N GLN A 102 -22.14 -14.54 -17.45
CA GLN A 102 -21.02 -13.63 -17.65
C GLN A 102 -21.39 -12.17 -17.39
N ASP A 103 -22.61 -11.75 -17.77
CA ASP A 103 -23.13 -10.41 -17.49
C ASP A 103 -23.28 -10.18 -15.99
N ALA A 104 -23.86 -11.15 -15.27
CA ALA A 104 -24.01 -11.06 -13.82
C ALA A 104 -22.66 -11.07 -13.09
N TRP A 105 -21.72 -11.91 -13.53
CA TRP A 105 -20.37 -11.98 -12.97
C TRP A 105 -19.63 -10.66 -13.14
N ARG A 106 -19.67 -10.03 -14.32
CA ARG A 106 -19.08 -8.70 -14.54
C ARG A 106 -19.70 -7.63 -13.66
N ALA A 107 -21.03 -7.60 -13.54
CA ALA A 107 -21.70 -6.64 -12.67
C ALA A 107 -21.35 -6.83 -11.19
N TRP A 108 -21.05 -8.05 -10.76
CA TRP A 108 -20.56 -8.34 -9.42
C TRP A 108 -19.09 -7.93 -9.26
N ASP A 109 -18.23 -8.24 -10.23
CA ASP A 109 -16.81 -7.86 -10.26
C ASP A 109 -16.64 -6.33 -10.19
N ASP A 110 -17.37 -5.59 -11.05
CA ASP A 110 -17.43 -4.12 -11.03
C ASP A 110 -17.89 -3.58 -9.66
N ALA A 111 -18.80 -4.28 -8.98
CA ALA A 111 -19.29 -3.89 -7.65
C ALA A 111 -18.29 -4.19 -6.53
N CYS A 112 -17.33 -5.08 -6.76
CA CYS A 112 -16.25 -5.38 -5.81
C CYS A 112 -15.11 -4.35 -5.90
N GLU A 113 -14.92 -3.67 -7.03
CA GLU A 113 -13.80 -2.73 -7.24
C GLU A 113 -13.73 -1.64 -6.16
N GLU A 114 -14.82 -0.89 -5.93
CA GLU A 114 -14.82 0.23 -4.98
C GLU A 114 -14.59 -0.22 -3.52
N PRO A 115 -15.25 -1.27 -3.01
CA PRO A 115 -14.92 -1.87 -1.72
C PRO A 115 -13.45 -2.28 -1.60
N GLU A 116 -12.88 -2.94 -2.61
CA GLU A 116 -11.47 -3.37 -2.61
C GLU A 116 -10.50 -2.19 -2.59
N GLU A 117 -10.77 -1.10 -3.31
CA GLU A 117 -9.94 0.10 -3.26
C GLU A 117 -9.98 0.77 -1.88
N ARG A 118 -11.14 0.78 -1.23
CA ARG A 118 -11.29 1.38 0.11
C ARG A 118 -10.46 0.66 1.19
N LYS A 119 -10.17 -0.64 1.02
CA LYS A 119 -9.35 -1.41 1.97
C LYS A 119 -7.93 -0.84 2.15
N THR A 120 -7.41 -0.10 1.16
CA THR A 120 -6.08 0.52 1.20
C THR A 120 -6.10 2.05 1.24
N ALA A 121 -7.27 2.66 1.48
CA ALA A 121 -7.42 4.10 1.66
C ALA A 121 -6.41 4.64 2.68
N GLY A 122 -5.83 5.82 2.46
CA GLY A 122 -4.86 6.39 3.40
C GLY A 122 -3.53 5.66 3.53
N ALA A 123 -3.23 4.70 2.65
CA ALA A 123 -1.94 4.00 2.58
C ALA A 123 -1.31 4.08 1.19
N VAL A 124 0.00 3.86 1.12
CA VAL A 124 0.80 3.86 -0.13
C VAL A 124 1.61 2.56 -0.23
N TYR A 125 1.79 2.05 -1.44
CA TYR A 125 2.64 0.88 -1.68
C TYR A 125 4.10 1.31 -1.76
N LEU A 126 4.93 0.91 -0.77
CA LEU A 126 6.34 1.33 -0.72
C LEU A 126 7.31 0.28 -1.24
N GLN A 127 6.93 -0.99 -1.33
CA GLN A 127 7.82 -2.04 -1.80
C GLN A 127 7.02 -3.28 -2.22
N ASP A 128 7.39 -3.88 -3.34
CA ASP A 128 6.90 -5.22 -3.69
C ASP A 128 7.82 -6.26 -3.06
N ASP A 129 7.27 -7.08 -2.17
CA ASP A 129 7.93 -8.21 -1.53
C ASP A 129 7.22 -9.49 -2.01
N ASN A 130 7.33 -9.77 -3.31
CA ASN A 130 6.66 -10.88 -4.01
C ASN A 130 6.56 -12.16 -3.15
N PRO A 131 5.35 -12.63 -2.79
CA PRO A 131 4.04 -12.30 -3.38
C PRO A 131 3.23 -11.19 -2.71
N PHE A 132 3.79 -10.49 -1.72
CA PHE A 132 3.10 -9.48 -0.93
C PHE A 132 3.57 -8.07 -1.30
N THR A 133 2.76 -7.07 -0.97
CA THR A 133 3.19 -5.67 -1.12
C THR A 133 3.17 -4.97 0.22
N THR A 134 4.26 -4.30 0.55
CA THR A 134 4.40 -3.53 1.78
C THR A 134 3.65 -2.20 1.63
N LEU A 135 2.63 -2.01 2.46
CA LEU A 135 1.85 -0.79 2.60
C LEU A 135 2.41 0.08 3.73
N TYR A 136 2.34 1.39 3.53
CA TYR A 136 2.64 2.39 4.55
C TYR A 136 1.46 3.34 4.75
N VAL A 137 0.97 3.43 5.99
CA VAL A 137 -0.19 4.25 6.31
C VAL A 137 0.21 5.70 6.56
N VAL A 138 -0.34 6.61 5.76
CA VAL A 138 -0.07 8.06 5.82
C VAL A 138 -1.21 8.85 6.47
N THR A 139 -2.41 8.28 6.55
CA THR A 139 -3.61 8.95 7.07
C THR A 139 -4.44 8.05 7.99
N GLY A 140 -4.98 8.61 9.08
CA GLY A 140 -5.88 7.92 10.01
C GLY A 140 -5.21 7.41 11.30
N PRO A 141 -5.90 6.54 12.06
CA PRO A 141 -5.45 6.09 13.39
C PRO A 141 -4.19 5.21 13.34
N TYR A 142 -3.94 4.54 12.21
CA TYR A 142 -2.76 3.69 12.00
C TYR A 142 -1.60 4.44 11.32
N ARG A 143 -1.66 5.77 11.25
CA ARG A 143 -0.64 6.60 10.61
C ARG A 143 0.77 6.30 11.15
N ASP A 144 1.73 6.25 10.23
CA ASP A 144 3.14 5.91 10.46
C ASP A 144 3.42 4.42 10.72
N THR A 145 2.49 3.53 10.39
CA THR A 145 2.67 2.07 10.54
C THR A 145 2.78 1.34 9.21
N MET A 146 3.41 0.17 9.25
CA MET A 146 3.69 -0.69 8.10
C MET A 146 2.77 -1.91 8.09
N TRP A 147 2.27 -2.28 6.92
CA TRP A 147 1.32 -3.38 6.71
C TRP A 147 1.74 -4.23 5.52
N LEU A 148 1.25 -5.46 5.47
CA LEU A 148 1.32 -6.31 4.29
C LEU A 148 -0.04 -6.39 3.64
N ASP A 149 -0.12 -6.04 2.36
CA ASP A 149 -1.21 -6.45 1.50
C ASP A 149 -0.96 -7.88 1.03
N ARG A 150 -1.82 -8.80 1.46
CA ARG A 150 -1.78 -10.22 1.07
C ARG A 150 -3.01 -10.64 0.31
N ARG A 151 -3.81 -9.69 -0.19
CA ARG A 151 -5.10 -9.99 -0.82
C ARG A 151 -4.99 -10.93 -2.02
N ALA A 152 -3.85 -10.88 -2.73
CA ALA A 152 -3.54 -11.80 -3.83
C ALA A 152 -3.50 -13.29 -3.43
N ILE A 153 -3.33 -13.63 -2.15
CA ILE A 153 -3.24 -15.02 -1.66
C ILE A 153 -4.28 -15.34 -0.60
N SER A 154 -4.49 -14.46 0.37
CA SER A 154 -5.31 -14.73 1.57
C SER A 154 -6.45 -13.74 1.78
N ASP A 155 -6.68 -12.83 0.83
CA ASP A 155 -7.73 -11.80 0.90
C ASP A 155 -7.67 -10.92 2.16
N ASP A 156 -6.46 -10.70 2.70
CA ASP A 156 -6.30 -9.91 3.92
C ASP A 156 -5.15 -8.91 3.88
N ILE A 157 -5.28 -7.90 4.74
CA ILE A 157 -4.27 -6.87 4.99
C ILE A 157 -3.92 -6.95 6.48
N VAL A 158 -2.66 -7.22 6.78
CA VAL A 158 -2.20 -7.50 8.15
C VAL A 158 -1.12 -6.52 8.58
N PRO A 159 -1.10 -6.10 9.86
CA PRO A 159 -0.05 -5.22 10.34
C PRO A 159 1.26 -5.98 10.38
N ILE A 160 2.35 -5.32 9.99
CA ILE A 160 3.68 -5.82 10.35
C ILE A 160 3.87 -5.47 11.82
N ALA A 161 3.91 -6.49 12.68
CA ALA A 161 4.01 -6.30 14.12
C ALA A 161 5.33 -6.82 14.68
N HIS A 162 5.79 -6.18 15.75
CA HIS A 162 6.81 -6.72 16.64
C HIS A 162 6.25 -7.93 17.42
N PRO A 163 7.12 -8.81 17.97
CA PRO A 163 6.68 -9.92 18.82
C PRO A 163 5.86 -9.51 20.05
N ASP A 164 5.95 -8.25 20.49
CA ASP A 164 5.17 -7.67 21.58
C ASP A 164 3.76 -7.18 21.16
N GLY A 165 3.40 -7.33 19.88
CA GLY A 165 2.12 -6.94 19.30
C GLY A 165 2.05 -5.48 18.84
N ARG A 166 3.11 -4.68 19.00
CA ARG A 166 3.15 -3.30 18.51
C ARG A 166 3.35 -3.26 17.00
N PHE A 167 2.63 -2.36 16.32
CA PHE A 167 2.83 -2.16 14.88
C PHE A 167 4.20 -1.54 14.59
N LEU A 168 4.85 -2.07 13.57
CA LEU A 168 6.13 -1.62 13.07
C LEU A 168 5.94 -0.24 12.42
N THR A 169 6.80 0.70 12.81
CA THR A 169 6.81 2.05 12.22
C THR A 169 7.67 2.11 10.96
N PHE A 170 7.53 3.18 10.17
CA PHE A 170 8.41 3.39 9.01
C PHE A 170 9.89 3.43 9.40
N ALA A 171 10.23 4.13 10.49
CA ALA A 171 11.63 4.25 10.93
C ALA A 171 12.24 2.89 11.27
N GLU A 172 11.49 2.04 11.96
CA GLU A 172 11.94 0.70 12.34
C GLU A 172 12.03 -0.23 11.12
N TRP A 173 11.05 -0.16 10.23
CA TRP A 173 11.09 -0.91 8.96
C TRP A 173 12.27 -0.47 8.10
N TYR A 174 12.49 0.83 7.96
CA TYR A 174 13.58 1.40 7.18
C TYR A 174 14.96 0.98 7.70
N ASP A 175 15.07 0.81 9.01
CA ASP A 175 16.26 0.36 9.72
C ASP A 175 16.39 -1.18 9.77
N TRP A 176 15.35 -1.93 9.37
CA TRP A 176 15.34 -3.39 9.41
C TRP A 176 16.37 -3.98 8.44
N PRO A 177 17.14 -4.99 8.86
CA PRO A 177 18.06 -5.72 7.98
C PRO A 177 17.42 -6.22 6.68
N THR A 178 18.11 -6.03 5.56
CA THR A 178 17.66 -6.51 4.23
C THR A 178 18.22 -7.87 3.86
N ASP A 179 18.87 -8.57 4.80
CA ASP A 179 19.45 -9.88 4.49
C ASP A 179 18.37 -10.98 4.38
N PRO A 180 18.61 -12.03 3.57
CA PRO A 180 17.64 -13.11 3.38
C PRO A 180 17.30 -13.91 4.65
N ALA A 181 18.20 -13.95 5.64
CA ALA A 181 17.97 -14.69 6.89
C ALA A 181 16.95 -13.97 7.79
N SER A 182 16.91 -12.64 7.70
CA SER A 182 15.97 -11.77 8.40
C SER A 182 14.54 -11.89 7.85
N TRP A 183 14.38 -12.29 6.59
CA TRP A 183 13.08 -12.59 5.97
C TRP A 183 12.45 -13.89 6.50
N ALA A 184 13.24 -14.93 6.76
CA ALA A 184 12.72 -16.18 7.33
C ALA A 184 12.17 -16.00 8.75
N ALA A 185 12.80 -15.12 9.54
CA ALA A 185 12.30 -14.70 10.85
C ALA A 185 10.99 -13.90 10.74
N PHE A 186 10.88 -13.02 9.73
CA PHE A 186 9.65 -12.28 9.42
C PHE A 186 8.50 -13.21 9.03
N ALA A 187 8.71 -14.10 8.07
CA ALA A 187 7.70 -15.05 7.60
C ALA A 187 7.15 -15.93 8.74
N SER A 188 7.98 -16.25 9.74
CA SER A 188 7.58 -17.03 10.93
C SER A 188 6.79 -16.22 11.96
N ALA A 189 6.87 -14.88 11.94
CA ALA A 189 6.17 -14.00 12.87
C ALA A 189 4.82 -13.47 12.34
N VAL A 190 4.62 -13.56 11.01
CA VAL A 190 3.38 -13.16 10.33
C VAL A 190 2.55 -14.34 9.79
N SER A 191 3.00 -15.58 10.04
CA SER A 191 2.24 -16.82 9.81
C SER A 191 1.51 -17.24 11.09
#